data_AF-A0A097SQL7-F1
#
_entry.id   AF-A0A097SQL7-F1
#
_cell.length_a   1.000
_cell.length_b   1.000
_cell.length_c   1.000
_cell.angle_alpha   90.00
_cell.angle_beta   90.00
_cell.angle_gamma   90.00
#
_symmetry.space_group_name_H-M   'P 1'
#
loop_
_entity.id
_entity.type
_entity.pdbx_description
1 polymer ?
#
loop_
_entity_poly.entity_id
_entity_poly.type
_entity_poly.pdbx_seq_one_letter_code
_entity_poly.pdbx_strand_id
1 'polypeptide(L)'
;MRLNQILRGWSNYFKHAVAKDRFTALQHYVWQRVIRMLQTRHRWGWKDIRRRYTTRTGRWLPISAADGTVLFDMASVAVTRYRWRGNTIPNRWTALRTA
;
A
#
# COMPACT_ATOMS: atom_id res chain seq x y z
N MET A 1 8.69 -10.39 5.84
CA MET A 1 7.24 -10.34 6.21
C MET A 1 6.30 -10.66 5.03
N ARG A 2 5.48 -11.74 5.09
CA ARG A 2 4.52 -12.16 4.02
C ARG A 2 3.48 -11.09 3.65
N LEU A 3 3.01 -10.32 4.63
CA LEU A 3 2.05 -9.23 4.42
C LEU A 3 2.53 -8.23 3.37
N ASN A 4 3.81 -7.82 3.40
CA ASN A 4 4.35 -6.86 2.42
C ASN A 4 4.25 -7.35 0.98
N GLN A 5 4.41 -8.65 0.73
CA GLN A 5 4.29 -9.21 -0.61
C GLN A 5 2.86 -9.08 -1.13
N ILE A 6 1.87 -9.36 -0.29
CA ILE A 6 0.44 -9.24 -0.62
C ILE A 6 0.10 -7.77 -0.92
N LEU A 7 0.49 -6.85 -0.03
CA LEU A 7 0.20 -5.41 -0.21
C LEU A 7 0.85 -4.87 -1.49
N ARG A 8 2.10 -5.27 -1.79
CA ARG A 8 2.80 -4.90 -3.02
C ARG A 8 2.13 -5.46 -4.27
N GLY A 9 1.72 -6.73 -4.24
CA GLY A 9 1.04 -7.35 -5.38
C GLY A 9 -0.29 -6.66 -5.69
N TRP A 10 -1.08 -6.42 -4.64
CA TRP A 10 -2.40 -5.80 -4.76
C TRP A 10 -2.32 -4.35 -5.23
N SER A 11 -1.41 -3.55 -4.66
CA SER A 11 -1.23 -2.16 -5.07
C SER A 11 -0.70 -2.05 -6.50
N ASN A 12 0.21 -2.94 -6.91
CA ASN A 12 0.72 -2.97 -8.28
C ASN A 12 -0.36 -3.34 -9.30
N TYR A 13 -1.25 -4.27 -8.97
CA TYR A 13 -2.37 -4.64 -9.83
C TYR A 13 -3.33 -3.44 -10.03
N PHE A 14 -3.66 -2.73 -8.97
CA PHE A 14 -4.59 -1.58 -9.01
C PHE A 14 -3.92 -0.23 -9.30
N LYS A 15 -2.63 -0.16 -9.60
CA LYS A 15 -1.91 1.12 -9.83
C LYS A 15 -2.43 1.93 -11.03
N HIS A 16 -3.22 1.30 -11.91
CA HIS A 16 -3.87 1.95 -13.05
C HIS A 16 -5.36 2.23 -12.84
N ALA A 17 -5.94 1.75 -11.73
CA ALA A 17 -7.31 2.05 -11.33
C ALA A 17 -7.35 3.38 -10.57
N VAL A 18 -8.52 4.02 -10.49
CA VAL A 18 -8.72 5.21 -9.64
C VAL A 18 -8.83 4.78 -8.17
N ALA A 19 -7.70 4.36 -7.58
CA ALA A 19 -7.66 3.68 -6.29
C ALA A 19 -6.79 4.37 -5.22
N LYS A 20 -6.30 5.59 -5.48
CA LYS A 20 -5.37 6.29 -4.58
C LYS A 20 -5.93 6.47 -3.16
N ASP A 21 -7.16 6.97 -3.04
CA ASP A 21 -7.80 7.18 -1.74
C ASP A 21 -8.03 5.86 -1.00
N ARG A 22 -8.31 4.79 -1.75
CA ARG A 22 -8.47 3.44 -1.19
C ARG A 22 -7.16 2.88 -0.68
N PHE A 23 -6.03 3.13 -1.35
CA PHE A 23 -4.71 2.75 -0.84
C PHE A 23 -4.37 3.45 0.47
N THR A 24 -4.68 4.74 0.60
CA THR A 24 -4.52 5.48 1.87
C THR A 24 -5.38 4.90 2.99
N ALA A 25 -6.67 4.64 2.71
CA ALA A 25 -7.58 4.04 3.69
C ALA A 25 -7.13 2.64 4.13
N LEU A 26 -6.71 1.80 3.17
CA LEU A 26 -6.20 0.46 3.46
C LEU A 26 -4.88 0.51 4.22
N GLN A 27 -3.99 1.44 3.90
CA GLN A 27 -2.74 1.61 4.65
C GLN A 27 -3.03 1.91 6.12
N HIS A 28 -3.94 2.86 6.40
CA HIS A 28 -4.34 3.17 7.77
C HIS A 28 -4.96 1.95 8.46
N TYR A 29 -5.86 1.23 7.79
CA TYR A 29 -6.46 0.01 8.32
C TYR A 29 -5.43 -1.07 8.67
N VAL A 30 -4.50 -1.34 7.74
CA VAL A 30 -3.41 -2.31 7.95
C VAL A 30 -2.53 -1.90 9.12
N TRP A 31 -2.15 -0.62 9.21
CA TRP A 31 -1.37 -0.11 10.34
C TRP A 31 -2.07 -0.35 11.67
N GLN A 32 -3.37 -0.03 11.78
CA GLN A 32 -4.16 -0.27 12.99
C GLN A 32 -4.19 -1.77 13.38
N ARG A 33 -4.33 -2.67 12.40
CA ARG A 33 -4.32 -4.11 12.64
C ARG A 33 -2.96 -4.62 13.11
N VAL A 34 -1.88 -4.11 12.52
CA VAL A 34 -0.52 -4.46 12.94
C VAL A 34 -0.24 -3.97 14.37
N ILE A 35 -0.62 -2.74 14.71
CA ILE A 35 -0.48 -2.23 16.09
C ILE A 35 -1.28 -3.08 17.08
N ARG A 36 -2.55 -3.38 16.78
CA ARG A 36 -3.38 -4.25 17.64
C ARG A 36 -2.76 -5.64 17.82
N MET A 37 -2.26 -6.23 16.74
CA MET A 37 -1.56 -7.53 16.80
C MET A 37 -0.34 -7.46 17.73
N LEU A 38 0.46 -6.39 17.64
CA LEU A 38 1.61 -6.19 18.52
C LEU A 38 1.19 -5.99 19.99
N GLN A 39 0.15 -5.20 20.23
CA GLN A 39 -0.43 -5.01 21.57
C GLN A 39 -0.87 -6.34 22.17
N THR A 40 -1.61 -7.17 21.42
CA THR A 40 -2.06 -8.49 21.89
C THR A 40 -0.89 -9.44 22.10
N ARG A 41 0.04 -9.53 21.15
CA ARG A 41 1.18 -10.46 21.21
C ARG A 41 2.10 -10.19 22.39
N HIS A 42 2.35 -8.92 22.69
CA HIS A 42 3.31 -8.52 23.72
C HIS A 42 2.65 -7.98 24.99
N ARG A 43 1.31 -8.04 25.06
CA ARG A 43 0.49 -7.48 26.16
C ARG A 43 0.84 -6.00 26.45
N TRP A 44 1.11 -5.24 25.39
CA TRP A 44 1.51 -3.84 25.49
C TRP A 44 0.32 -2.88 25.55
N GLY A 45 0.48 -1.82 26.32
CA GLY A 45 -0.41 -0.67 26.32
C GLY A 45 -0.08 0.34 25.22
N TRP A 46 -0.93 1.36 25.07
CA TRP A 46 -0.66 2.46 24.14
C TRP A 46 0.61 3.25 24.46
N LYS A 47 0.96 3.38 25.75
CA LYS A 47 2.20 4.04 26.18
C LYS A 47 3.45 3.32 25.66
N ASP A 48 3.45 1.99 25.65
CA ASP A 48 4.57 1.18 25.17
C ASP A 48 4.72 1.30 23.64
N ILE A 49 3.59 1.28 22.93
CA ILE A 49 3.55 1.51 21.48
C ILE A 49 4.10 2.89 21.14
N ARG A 50 3.62 3.96 21.80
CA ARG A 50 4.13 5.32 21.59
C ARG A 50 5.62 5.41 21.88
N ARG A 51 6.09 4.85 23.01
CA ARG A 51 7.51 4.86 23.38
C ARG A 51 8.40 4.19 22.32
N ARG A 52 7.92 3.12 21.70
CA ARG A 52 8.71 2.32 20.74
C ARG A 52 8.65 2.82 19.31
N TYR A 53 7.49 3.33 18.89
CA TYR A 53 7.23 3.68 17.49
C TYR A 53 7.02 5.19 17.27
N THR A 54 7.40 6.04 18.21
CA THR A 54 7.45 7.49 17.97
C THR A 54 8.77 8.09 18.40
N THR A 55 9.22 9.09 17.65
CA THR A 55 10.39 9.89 18.01
C THR A 55 10.09 10.76 19.23
N ARG A 56 11.13 11.35 19.84
CA ARG A 56 10.96 12.33 20.93
C ARG A 56 10.12 13.54 20.52
N THR A 57 10.10 13.87 19.22
CA THR A 57 9.27 14.93 18.63
C THR A 57 7.81 14.49 18.35
N GLY A 58 7.45 13.24 18.64
CA GLY A 58 6.10 12.71 18.46
C GLY A 58 5.79 12.18 17.05
N ARG A 59 6.76 12.21 16.12
CA ARG A 59 6.60 11.66 14.77
C ARG A 59 6.58 10.14 14.82
N TRP A 60 5.67 9.51 14.08
CA TRP A 60 5.62 8.06 13.97
C TRP A 60 6.82 7.52 13.19
N LEU A 61 7.44 6.48 13.75
CA LEU A 61 8.45 5.66 13.12
C LEU A 61 7.77 4.57 12.27
N PRO A 62 8.40 4.14 11.17
CA PRO A 62 7.92 3.00 10.42
C PRO A 62 7.86 1.74 11.30
N ILE A 63 6.84 0.91 11.09
CA ILE A 63 6.73 -0.36 11.81
C ILE A 63 7.63 -1.38 11.11
N SER A 64 8.60 -1.92 11.84
CA SER A 64 9.56 -2.90 11.32
C SER A 64 9.37 -4.26 11.99
N ALA A 65 9.57 -5.33 11.22
CA ALA A 65 9.70 -6.68 11.73
C ALA A 65 11.08 -6.90 12.38
N ALA A 66 11.21 -8.00 13.12
CA ALA A 66 12.47 -8.37 13.80
C ALA A 66 13.66 -8.56 12.84
N ASP A 67 13.36 -8.89 11.57
CA ASP A 67 14.33 -9.03 10.48
C ASP A 67 14.73 -7.68 9.84
N GLY A 68 14.27 -6.54 10.41
CA GLY A 68 14.50 -5.20 9.87
C GLY A 68 13.56 -4.80 8.73
N THR A 69 12.67 -5.68 8.28
CA THR A 69 11.75 -5.36 7.17
C THR A 69 10.69 -4.36 7.61
N VAL A 70 10.63 -3.20 6.97
CA VAL A 70 9.61 -2.17 7.20
C VAL A 70 8.28 -2.55 6.56
N LEU A 71 7.16 -2.29 7.24
CA LEU A 71 5.81 -2.42 6.70
C LEU A 71 5.68 -1.56 5.43
N PHE A 72 5.28 -2.20 4.33
CA PHE A 72 5.10 -1.53 3.06
C PHE A 72 3.99 -0.47 3.14
N ASP A 73 4.26 0.71 2.58
CA ASP A 73 3.29 1.79 2.49
C ASP A 73 2.57 1.78 1.14
N MET A 74 1.33 1.29 1.12
CA MET A 74 0.50 1.32 -0.08
C MET A 74 0.16 2.74 -0.53
N ALA A 75 0.07 3.69 0.39
CA ALA A 75 -0.25 5.08 0.06
C ALA A 75 0.90 5.75 -0.72
N SER A 76 2.13 5.22 -0.64
CA SER A 76 3.27 5.70 -1.43
C SER A 76 3.20 5.33 -2.91
N VAL A 77 2.38 4.33 -3.29
CA VAL A 77 2.29 3.84 -4.67
C VAL A 77 1.71 4.91 -5.58
N ALA A 78 2.42 5.23 -6.66
CA ALA A 78 1.94 6.12 -7.69
C ALA A 78 0.80 5.45 -8.46
N VAL A 79 -0.34 6.14 -8.50
CA VAL A 79 -1.52 5.69 -9.25
C VAL A 79 -1.62 6.55 -10.50
N THR A 80 -1.43 5.94 -11.66
CA THR A 80 -1.54 6.63 -12.95
C THR A 80 -2.93 6.36 -13.52
N ARG A 81 -3.77 7.40 -13.58
CA ARG A 81 -5.07 7.29 -14.25
C ARG A 81 -4.85 6.96 -15.72
N TYR A 82 -5.64 6.04 -16.25
CA TYR A 82 -5.68 5.84 -17.69
C TYR A 82 -6.08 7.14 -18.37
N ARG A 83 -5.21 7.65 -19.25
CA ARG A 83 -5.52 8.79 -20.11
C ARG A 83 -6.19 8.24 -21.35
N TRP A 84 -7.42 8.70 -21.62
CA TRP A 84 -8.10 8.43 -22.88
C TRP A 84 -7.19 8.80 -24.06
N ARG A 85 -7.00 7.87 -24.99
CA ARG A 85 -6.14 8.04 -26.18
C ARG A 85 -6.94 8.12 -27.49
N GLY A 86 -8.25 8.30 -27.43
CA GLY A 86 -9.10 8.30 -28.63
C GLY A 86 -9.07 6.95 -29.36
N ASN A 87 -9.40 7.00 -30.65
CA ASN A 87 -9.36 5.85 -31.55
C ASN A 87 -7.96 5.56 -32.10
N THR A 88 -6.91 6.18 -31.54
CA THR A 88 -5.52 6.08 -32.01
C THR A 88 -4.88 4.73 -31.67
N ILE A 89 -5.44 3.97 -30.71
CA ILE A 89 -4.97 2.62 -30.41
C ILE A 89 -5.41 1.69 -31.56
N PRO A 90 -4.48 1.13 -32.35
CA PRO A 90 -4.85 0.25 -33.45
C PRO A 90 -5.60 -0.96 -32.90
N ASN A 91 -6.83 -1.17 -33.35
CA ASN A 91 -7.54 -2.40 -33.07
C ASN A 91 -7.07 -3.47 -34.07
N ARG A 92 -6.61 -4.61 -33.54
CA ARG A 92 -6.13 -5.76 -34.32
C ARG A 92 -7.17 -6.31 -35.31
N TRP A 93 -8.46 -6.06 -35.07
CA TRP A 93 -9.55 -6.54 -35.93
C TRP A 93 -9.85 -5.62 -37.11
N THR A 94 -9.48 -4.34 -37.03
CA THR A 94 -9.64 -3.38 -38.15
C THR A 94 -8.44 -3.41 -39.11
N ALA A 95 -7.25 -3.78 -38.62
CA ALA A 95 -6.03 -3.84 -39.44
C ALA A 95 -6.02 -4.99 -40.48
N LEU A 96 -6.89 -5.99 -40.33
CA LEU A 96 -6.98 -7.15 -41.23
C LEU A 96 -7.80 -6.89 -42.51
N ARG A 97 -8.29 -5.67 -42.74
CA ARG A 97 -8.99 -5.30 -43.97
C ARG A 97 -8.12 -4.42 -44.85
N THR A 98 -7.16 -5.03 -45.53
CA THR A 98 -6.59 -4.46 -46.75
C THR A 98 -6.40 -5.62 -47.71
N ALA A 99 -7.32 -5.71 -48.68
CA ALA A 99 -7.23 -6.54 -49.88
C ALA A 99 -6.86 -5.63 -51.05
#